data_AF-A0A2K4FRP9-F1
#
_entry.id   AF-A0A2K4FRP9-F1
#
_cell.length_a   1.000
_cell.length_b   1.000
_cell.length_c   1.000
_cell.angle_alpha   90.00
_cell.angle_beta   90.00
_cell.angle_gamma   90.00
#
_symmetry.space_group_name_H-M   'P 1'
#
loop_
_entity.id
_entity.type
_entity.pdbx_description
1 polymer ?
#
loop_
_entity_poly.entity_id
_entity_poly.type
_entity_poly.pdbx_seq_one_letter_code
_entity_poly.pdbx_strand_id
1 'polypeptide(L)'
;MRIISKQRFNAFAAYCKTPLTVLIGDELQWYEADNSRILAAIIRDKPDKEYTGIILARDEKQRYRWISSTAFFKTKILARSALRHKISEIIPNLERLRTQGDNDKKPVDFFTPLEKTKQPLNQSFLSLTELEGYSPAKAIIEPMMRWHEDADGNFVEQFQTTGFDSRIWELYLFSLFSEAGHAIDKTKAVPDFCCTGLAGDFCVEATTVNPSKDKKGNIVPPPEIESEDQFRAALRDYFPIKFAGPLTEKLRKRYWQLQNVQGKPFVLAIQDFHTPAAMTLTRDALPAYLYGVRPLETPTPGNFIERIENHQWGKKIVKSNFFGLDDAENISAVIFNSSATISKFNRIGLQAGFGSNRTKILRYGTAYKKRNEMQSIEHYSYYVSESSATEQWVEGLDVFHNPRATHPLPMHALLGASHHYLKENGEIESWLPEWHPIQSFIRIEVG
;
A
#
# COMPACT_ATOMS: atom_id res chain seq x y z
N MET A 1 -12.74 17.06 23.44
CA MET A 1 -12.05 15.79 23.11
C MET A 1 -13.10 14.71 22.84
N ARG A 2 -13.14 14.18 21.61
CA ARG A 2 -14.04 13.13 21.11
C ARG A 2 -13.25 11.83 20.94
N ILE A 3 -13.84 10.67 21.26
CA ILE A 3 -13.22 9.35 21.02
C ILE A 3 -13.26 9.06 19.51
N ILE A 4 -12.18 8.51 18.96
CA ILE A 4 -12.11 8.07 17.56
C ILE A 4 -11.56 6.65 17.46
N SER A 5 -11.78 6.01 16.30
CA SER A 5 -11.21 4.70 16.00
C SER A 5 -9.68 4.77 15.82
N LYS A 6 -9.00 3.63 16.01
CA LYS A 6 -7.57 3.49 15.70
C LYS A 6 -7.30 3.80 14.23
N GLN A 7 -8.17 3.36 13.32
CA GLN A 7 -8.03 3.59 11.88
C GLN A 7 -8.07 5.09 11.56
N ARG A 8 -9.00 5.85 12.15
CA ARG A 8 -9.04 7.32 12.00
C ARG A 8 -7.79 8.00 12.55
N PHE A 9 -7.31 7.58 13.72
CA PHE A 9 -6.08 8.13 14.28
C PHE A 9 -4.87 7.84 13.38
N ASN A 10 -4.73 6.59 12.93
CA ASN A 10 -3.63 6.15 12.07
C ASN A 10 -3.66 6.85 10.70
N ALA A 11 -4.84 7.06 10.12
CA ALA A 11 -4.96 7.75 8.84
C ALA A 11 -4.38 9.18 8.86
N PHE A 12 -4.34 9.82 10.04
CA PHE A 12 -3.69 11.11 10.23
C PHE A 12 -2.23 11.01 10.68
N ALA A 13 -1.93 10.08 11.60
CA ALA A 13 -0.71 10.13 12.42
C ALA A 13 0.13 8.85 12.40
N ALA A 14 -0.21 7.82 11.62
CA ALA A 14 0.64 6.63 11.51
C ALA A 14 2.05 6.99 11.02
N TYR A 15 2.15 7.95 10.10
CA TYR A 15 3.38 8.36 9.42
C TYR A 15 4.39 9.10 10.32
N CYS A 16 4.01 9.49 11.54
CA CYS A 16 4.89 10.14 12.50
C CYS A 16 5.49 9.18 13.54
N LYS A 17 5.07 7.91 13.53
CA LYS A 17 5.45 6.92 14.54
C LYS A 17 6.80 6.31 14.21
N THR A 18 7.60 6.04 15.24
CA THR A 18 8.81 5.22 15.09
C THR A 18 8.48 3.76 15.38
N PRO A 19 9.04 2.78 14.65
CA PRO A 19 8.83 1.36 14.90
C PRO A 19 9.11 0.95 16.35
N LEU A 20 10.08 1.59 17.00
CA LEU A 20 10.48 1.26 18.37
C LEU A 20 9.41 1.59 19.42
N THR A 21 8.43 2.44 19.10
CA THR A 21 7.35 2.80 20.04
C THR A 21 6.56 1.57 20.53
N VAL A 22 6.43 0.52 19.72
CA VAL A 22 5.69 -0.69 20.13
C VAL A 22 6.42 -1.50 21.20
N LEU A 23 7.72 -1.28 21.40
CA LEU A 23 8.49 -1.96 22.46
C LEU A 23 8.22 -1.37 23.84
N ILE A 24 7.89 -0.07 23.89
CA ILE A 24 7.77 0.67 25.15
C ILE A 24 6.32 0.90 25.57
N GLY A 25 5.35 0.91 24.65
CA GLY A 25 3.96 1.16 25.02
C GLY A 25 2.90 0.56 24.11
N ASP A 26 1.71 0.38 24.68
CA ASP A 26 0.50 -0.04 23.97
C ASP A 26 -0.46 1.14 23.84
N GLU A 27 -0.88 1.48 22.61
CA GLU A 27 -1.97 2.42 22.38
C GLU A 27 -3.32 1.78 22.75
N LEU A 28 -4.05 2.39 23.69
CA LEU A 28 -5.29 1.84 24.25
C LEU A 28 -6.55 2.60 23.88
N GLN A 29 -6.44 3.89 23.55
CA GLN A 29 -7.59 4.71 23.19
C GLN A 29 -7.15 5.98 22.48
N TRP A 30 -7.89 6.40 21.46
CA TRP A 30 -7.56 7.53 20.60
C TRP A 30 -8.64 8.61 20.64
N TYR A 31 -8.21 9.85 20.43
CA TYR A 31 -9.07 11.01 20.51
C TYR A 31 -8.72 12.08 19.50
N GLU A 32 -9.71 12.93 19.24
CA GLU A 32 -9.63 14.13 18.43
C GLU A 32 -10.16 15.33 19.23
N ALA A 33 -9.56 16.51 19.04
CA ALA A 33 -10.01 17.76 19.64
C ALA A 33 -9.74 18.95 18.72
N ASP A 34 -10.41 20.08 19.00
CA ASP A 34 -10.25 21.36 18.29
C ASP A 34 -10.37 21.21 16.76
N ASN A 35 -11.51 20.73 16.26
CA ASN A 35 -11.75 20.53 14.82
C ASN A 35 -10.62 19.75 14.13
N SER A 36 -10.23 18.63 14.73
CA SER A 36 -9.14 17.78 14.27
C SER A 36 -7.74 18.39 14.35
N ARG A 37 -7.54 19.60 14.87
CA ARG A 37 -6.20 20.19 14.97
C ARG A 37 -5.31 19.47 15.99
N ILE A 38 -5.93 18.80 16.96
CA ILE A 38 -5.27 17.99 17.98
C ILE A 38 -5.72 16.53 17.87
N LEU A 39 -4.75 15.62 17.88
CA LEU A 39 -4.96 14.20 18.12
C LEU A 39 -4.32 13.80 19.44
N ALA A 40 -4.90 12.82 20.11
CA ALA A 40 -4.32 12.30 21.34
C ALA A 40 -4.55 10.81 21.48
N ALA A 41 -3.66 10.14 22.20
CA ALA A 41 -3.83 8.74 22.55
C ALA A 41 -3.46 8.49 24.00
N ILE A 42 -4.12 7.51 24.62
CA ILE A 42 -3.69 6.95 25.90
C ILE A 42 -2.79 5.76 25.60
N ILE A 43 -1.58 5.83 26.14
CA ILE A 43 -0.56 4.80 26.06
C ILE A 43 -0.47 4.13 27.44
N ARG A 44 -0.37 2.80 27.44
CA ARG A 44 0.09 2.05 28.62
C ARG A 44 1.55 1.69 28.42
N ASP A 45 2.40 2.15 29.32
CA ASP A 45 3.81 1.75 29.35
C ASP A 45 3.93 0.26 29.66
N LYS A 46 4.81 -0.44 28.94
CA LYS A 46 5.00 -1.89 29.09
C LYS A 46 5.82 -2.26 30.33
N PRO A 47 6.97 -1.62 30.61
CA PRO A 47 7.74 -1.83 31.82
C PRO A 47 6.95 -1.73 33.14
N ASP A 48 6.30 -0.60 33.39
CA ASP A 48 5.74 -0.28 34.72
C ASP A 48 4.20 -0.34 34.79
N LYS A 49 3.55 -0.59 33.64
CA LYS A 49 2.08 -0.69 33.48
C LYS A 49 1.34 0.59 33.84
N GLU A 50 2.03 1.73 33.84
CA GLU A 50 1.41 3.04 34.03
C GLU A 50 0.80 3.56 32.72
N TYR A 51 -0.03 4.60 32.85
CA TYR A 51 -0.78 5.18 31.74
C TYR A 51 -0.37 6.64 31.55
N THR A 52 -0.13 7.04 30.31
CA THR A 52 0.12 8.43 29.93
C THR A 52 -0.71 8.81 28.71
N GLY A 53 -1.00 10.10 28.55
CA GLY A 53 -1.58 10.67 27.36
C GLY A 53 -0.52 11.32 26.48
N ILE A 54 -0.47 10.96 25.20
CA ILE A 54 0.32 11.67 24.19
C ILE A 54 -0.57 12.64 23.43
N ILE A 55 -0.04 13.81 23.08
CA ILE A 55 -0.76 14.87 22.36
C ILE A 55 0.03 15.26 21.12
N LEU A 56 -0.62 15.12 19.98
CA LEU A 56 -0.13 15.52 18.67
C LEU A 56 -0.93 16.74 18.17
N ALA A 57 -0.29 17.65 17.46
CA ALA A 57 -0.96 18.73 16.76
C ALA A 57 -0.42 18.90 15.34
N ARG A 58 -1.24 19.49 14.47
CA ARG A 58 -0.79 19.91 13.14
C ARG A 58 0.26 21.01 13.26
N ASP A 59 1.45 20.77 12.74
CA ASP A 59 2.52 21.76 12.61
C ASP A 59 2.23 22.78 11.49
N GLU A 60 3.16 23.68 11.20
CA GLU A 60 3.03 24.65 10.09
C GLU A 60 2.82 24.00 8.73
N LYS A 61 3.37 22.80 8.50
CA LYS A 61 3.16 22.00 7.28
C LYS A 61 1.92 21.12 7.35
N GLN A 62 1.08 21.29 8.37
CA GLN A 62 -0.15 20.54 8.63
C GLN A 62 0.09 19.04 8.91
N ARG A 63 1.30 18.64 9.32
CA ARG A 63 1.66 17.28 9.75
C ARG A 63 1.38 17.13 11.25
N TYR A 64 0.84 16.00 11.67
CA TYR A 64 0.64 15.73 13.10
C TYR A 64 1.97 15.40 13.79
N ARG A 65 2.48 16.33 14.60
CA ARG A 65 3.73 16.17 15.35
C ARG A 65 3.44 16.15 16.84
N TRP A 66 4.28 15.45 17.60
CA TRP A 66 4.18 15.44 19.06
C TRP A 66 4.47 16.83 19.61
N ILE A 67 3.61 17.31 20.53
CA ILE A 67 3.75 18.63 21.16
C ILE A 67 3.76 18.57 22.69
N SER A 68 3.22 17.50 23.28
CA SER A 68 3.08 17.40 24.73
C SER A 68 2.69 15.98 25.15
N SER A 69 2.84 15.69 26.44
CA SER A 69 2.30 14.50 27.09
C SER A 69 1.80 14.84 28.49
N THR A 70 1.01 13.94 29.07
CA THR A 70 0.70 14.00 30.49
C THR A 70 1.83 13.37 31.32
N ALA A 71 1.74 13.50 32.65
CA ALA A 71 2.46 12.61 33.56
C ALA A 71 1.97 11.15 33.41
N PHE A 72 2.65 10.23 34.09
CA PHE A 72 2.21 8.85 34.22
C PHE A 72 1.23 8.69 35.39
N PHE A 73 0.26 7.78 35.22
CA PHE A 73 -0.79 7.53 36.19
C PHE A 73 -1.02 6.03 36.36
N LYS A 74 -1.40 5.61 37.57
CA LYS A 74 -1.71 4.20 37.86
C LYS A 74 -2.95 3.66 37.16
N THR A 75 -3.85 4.52 36.67
CA THR A 75 -5.08 4.09 36.01
C THR A 75 -5.34 4.87 34.72
N LYS A 76 -5.94 4.18 33.74
CA LYS A 76 -6.41 4.76 32.48
C LYS A 76 -7.38 5.92 32.70
N ILE A 77 -8.21 5.87 33.76
CA ILE A 77 -9.20 6.90 34.07
C ILE A 77 -8.51 8.21 34.47
N LEU A 78 -7.50 8.13 35.34
CA LEU A 78 -6.71 9.30 35.75
C LEU A 78 -5.96 9.91 34.57
N ALA A 79 -5.28 9.08 33.77
CA ALA A 79 -4.59 9.54 32.57
C ALA A 79 -5.54 10.22 31.57
N ARG A 80 -6.76 9.68 31.37
CA ARG A 80 -7.78 10.30 30.51
C ARG A 80 -8.28 11.64 31.06
N SER A 81 -8.47 11.76 32.37
CA SER A 81 -8.88 13.02 33.01
C SER A 81 -7.81 14.09 32.84
N ALA A 82 -6.55 13.75 33.13
CA ALA A 82 -5.40 14.61 32.96
C ALA A 82 -5.21 15.02 31.49
N LEU A 83 -5.37 14.08 30.55
CA LEU A 83 -5.28 14.35 29.12
C LEU A 83 -6.33 15.36 28.67
N ARG A 84 -7.58 15.23 29.14
CA ARG A 84 -8.65 16.19 28.84
C ARG A 84 -8.31 17.58 29.36
N HIS A 85 -7.82 17.68 30.60
CA HIS A 85 -7.42 18.97 31.19
C HIS A 85 -6.26 19.58 30.40
N LYS A 86 -5.23 18.78 30.07
CA LYS A 86 -4.05 19.23 29.35
C LYS A 86 -4.37 19.75 27.95
N ILE A 87 -5.28 19.09 27.23
CA ILE A 87 -5.75 19.58 25.92
C ILE A 87 -6.45 20.94 26.07
N SER A 88 -7.25 21.16 27.11
CA SER A 88 -7.89 22.45 27.36
C SER A 88 -6.88 23.58 27.64
N GLU A 89 -5.75 23.29 28.29
CA GLU A 89 -4.64 24.25 28.49
C GLU A 89 -3.89 24.57 27.19
N ILE A 90 -3.77 23.57 26.31
CA ILE A 90 -3.03 23.67 25.05
C ILE A 90 -3.80 24.50 24.03
N ILE A 91 -5.12 24.35 23.92
CA ILE A 91 -5.93 24.99 22.87
C ILE A 91 -5.67 26.51 22.75
N PRO A 92 -5.71 27.31 23.84
CA PRO A 92 -5.42 28.74 23.77
C PRO A 92 -3.99 29.09 23.32
N ASN A 93 -3.04 28.15 23.47
CA ASN A 93 -1.62 28.33 23.19
C ASN A 93 -1.14 27.55 21.96
N LEU A 94 -2.08 26.96 21.20
CA LEU A 94 -1.76 25.95 20.19
C LEU A 94 -0.84 26.48 19.09
N GLU A 95 -1.01 27.74 18.67
CA GLU A 95 -0.15 28.37 17.66
C GLU A 95 1.33 28.37 18.04
N ARG A 96 1.64 28.61 19.32
CA ARG A 96 3.02 28.60 19.81
C ARG A 96 3.53 27.18 20.00
N LEU A 97 2.68 26.27 20.48
CA LEU A 97 3.07 24.90 20.81
C LEU A 97 3.21 23.98 19.59
N ARG A 98 2.53 24.31 18.49
CA ARG A 98 2.60 23.52 17.25
C ARG A 98 3.86 23.79 16.43
N THR A 99 4.59 24.86 16.73
CA THR A 99 5.78 25.25 15.96
C THR A 99 6.90 24.22 16.09
N GLN A 100 7.44 23.82 14.94
CA GLN A 100 8.57 22.91 14.85
C GLN A 100 9.77 23.64 14.24
N GLY A 101 10.97 23.33 14.73
CA GLY A 101 12.21 24.01 14.29
C GLY A 101 12.72 23.63 12.90
N ASP A 102 12.01 22.76 12.17
CA ASP A 102 12.38 22.20 10.87
C ASP A 102 11.44 22.65 9.72
N ASN A 103 10.68 23.72 9.93
CA ASN A 103 9.62 24.17 9.04
C ASN A 103 9.95 25.43 8.24
N ASP A 104 10.75 25.24 7.18
CA ASP A 104 11.17 26.34 6.29
C ASP A 104 10.17 26.62 5.14
N LYS A 105 9.13 25.79 5.00
CA LYS A 105 8.20 25.80 3.85
C LYS A 105 6.75 25.78 4.30
N LYS A 106 5.89 26.49 3.54
CA LYS A 106 4.43 26.47 3.68
C LYS A 106 3.85 25.08 3.36
N PRO A 107 2.66 24.73 3.89
CA PRO A 107 1.98 23.52 3.49
C PRO A 107 1.63 23.58 2.00
N VAL A 108 1.85 22.47 1.31
CA VAL A 108 1.53 22.32 -0.12
C VAL A 108 0.08 21.88 -0.25
N ASP A 109 -0.65 22.51 -1.18
CA ASP A 109 -1.93 21.98 -1.65
C ASP A 109 -1.67 21.11 -2.89
N PHE A 110 -1.90 19.82 -2.73
CA PHE A 110 -1.61 18.81 -3.75
C PHE A 110 -2.72 18.67 -4.79
N PHE A 111 -3.92 19.17 -4.48
CA PHE A 111 -5.13 18.98 -5.29
C PHE A 111 -5.49 20.19 -6.13
N THR A 112 -4.87 21.34 -5.88
CA THR A 112 -4.95 22.50 -6.76
C THR A 112 -3.91 22.37 -7.87
N PRO A 113 -4.31 22.48 -9.16
CA PRO A 113 -3.37 22.47 -10.28
C PRO A 113 -2.26 23.51 -10.10
N LEU A 114 -1.01 23.10 -10.28
CA LEU A 114 0.12 24.03 -10.21
C LEU A 114 0.03 25.06 -11.34
N GLU A 115 0.32 26.34 -11.06
CA GLU A 115 0.26 27.43 -12.05
C GLU A 115 1.13 27.18 -13.29
N LYS A 116 2.22 26.42 -13.12
CA LYS A 116 3.18 26.11 -14.19
C LYS A 116 2.84 24.83 -14.95
N THR A 117 1.77 24.12 -14.59
CA THR A 117 1.36 22.87 -15.24
C THR A 117 0.98 23.14 -16.69
N LYS A 118 1.78 22.64 -17.63
CA LYS A 118 1.54 22.77 -19.07
C LYS A 118 0.78 21.58 -19.66
N GLN A 119 0.86 20.44 -18.99
CA GLN A 119 0.23 19.21 -19.45
C GLN A 119 -1.25 19.18 -19.04
N PRO A 120 -2.11 18.48 -19.80
CA PRO A 120 -3.49 18.27 -19.38
C PRO A 120 -3.53 17.50 -18.06
N LEU A 121 -4.52 17.83 -17.22
CA LEU A 121 -4.77 17.09 -15.99
C LEU A 121 -5.23 15.67 -16.28
N ASN A 122 -4.86 14.74 -15.40
CA ASN A 122 -5.28 13.35 -15.49
C ASN A 122 -6.79 13.22 -15.22
N GLN A 123 -7.50 12.37 -15.96
CA GLN A 123 -8.93 12.13 -15.72
C GLN A 123 -9.21 11.48 -14.35
N SER A 124 -8.32 10.60 -13.88
CA SER A 124 -8.43 10.02 -12.54
C SER A 124 -8.14 11.06 -11.45
N PHE A 125 -7.23 12.01 -11.72
CA PHE A 125 -7.01 13.15 -10.83
C PHE A 125 -8.25 14.04 -10.74
N LEU A 126 -8.83 14.42 -11.88
CA LEU A 126 -10.08 15.20 -11.92
C LEU A 126 -11.21 14.48 -11.17
N SER A 127 -11.37 13.18 -11.40
CA SER A 127 -12.34 12.34 -10.68
C SER A 127 -12.13 12.38 -9.17
N LEU A 128 -10.87 12.28 -8.71
CA LEU A 128 -10.51 12.37 -7.30
C LEU A 128 -10.83 13.75 -6.71
N THR A 129 -10.62 14.83 -7.47
CA THR A 129 -10.76 16.20 -6.95
C THR A 129 -12.17 16.76 -7.03
N GLU A 130 -12.94 16.37 -8.03
CA GLU A 130 -14.24 16.97 -8.40
C GLU A 130 -15.45 16.10 -8.06
N LEU A 131 -15.33 14.77 -8.12
CA LEU A 131 -16.47 13.89 -7.86
C LEU A 131 -16.61 13.60 -6.35
N GLU A 132 -17.77 13.92 -5.79
CA GLU A 132 -18.06 13.73 -4.37
C GLU A 132 -17.86 12.28 -3.90
N GLY A 133 -18.10 11.31 -4.78
CA GLY A 133 -17.89 9.89 -4.51
C GLY A 133 -16.45 9.52 -4.13
N TYR A 134 -15.46 10.35 -4.47
CA TYR A 134 -14.04 10.17 -4.12
C TYR A 134 -13.59 11.07 -2.95
N SER A 135 -14.52 11.78 -2.31
CA SER A 135 -14.18 12.63 -1.15
C SER A 135 -13.50 11.87 0.00
N PRO A 136 -13.82 10.59 0.32
CA PRO A 136 -13.05 9.84 1.31
C PRO A 136 -11.59 9.60 0.88
N ALA A 137 -11.36 9.22 -0.39
CA ALA A 137 -10.02 9.02 -0.93
C ALA A 137 -9.18 10.32 -0.89
N LYS A 138 -9.76 11.44 -1.34
CA LYS A 138 -9.10 12.76 -1.29
C LYS A 138 -8.67 13.13 0.13
N ALA A 139 -9.58 12.94 1.09
CA ALA A 139 -9.37 13.32 2.48
C ALA A 139 -8.37 12.42 3.23
N ILE A 140 -8.20 11.15 2.86
CA ILE A 140 -7.16 10.29 3.45
C ILE A 140 -5.78 10.49 2.78
N ILE A 141 -5.76 10.80 1.48
CA ILE A 141 -4.52 11.09 0.75
C ILE A 141 -3.89 12.41 1.25
N GLU A 142 -4.69 13.43 1.55
CA GLU A 142 -4.20 14.74 1.97
C GLU A 142 -3.21 14.70 3.16
N PRO A 143 -3.55 14.12 4.33
CA PRO A 143 -2.59 14.02 5.44
C PRO A 143 -1.39 13.13 5.11
N MET A 144 -1.55 12.11 4.27
CA MET A 144 -0.47 11.21 3.85
C MET A 144 0.58 11.93 2.99
N MET A 145 0.15 12.71 2.00
CA MET A 145 1.05 13.47 1.12
C MET A 145 1.86 14.53 1.88
N ARG A 146 1.36 15.04 3.02
CA ARG A 146 2.14 15.94 3.89
C ARG A 146 3.35 15.27 4.52
N TRP A 147 3.32 13.94 4.63
CA TRP A 147 4.44 13.13 5.09
C TRP A 147 5.27 12.53 3.96
N HIS A 148 4.73 12.45 2.75
CA HIS A 148 5.49 12.03 1.58
C HIS A 148 6.46 13.16 1.18
N GLU A 149 7.75 12.87 1.14
CA GLU A 149 8.74 13.85 0.68
C GLU A 149 8.89 13.77 -0.84
N ASP A 150 8.73 14.91 -1.51
CA ASP A 150 8.93 15.06 -2.95
C ASP A 150 10.42 15.34 -3.21
N ALA A 151 11.25 14.31 -3.12
CA ALA A 151 12.71 14.44 -3.16
C ALA A 151 13.23 14.98 -4.50
N ASP A 152 12.56 14.66 -5.61
CA ASP A 152 12.91 15.11 -6.96
C ASP A 152 12.10 16.34 -7.44
N GLY A 153 11.07 16.74 -6.67
CA GLY A 153 10.25 17.92 -6.91
C GLY A 153 9.20 17.74 -8.00
N ASN A 154 8.99 16.52 -8.50
CA ASN A 154 8.08 16.22 -9.60
C ASN A 154 6.83 15.45 -9.16
N PHE A 155 6.76 14.98 -7.92
CA PHE A 155 5.68 14.12 -7.45
C PHE A 155 4.32 14.77 -7.68
N VAL A 156 4.17 16.04 -7.28
CA VAL A 156 2.87 16.75 -7.37
C VAL A 156 2.46 16.96 -8.83
N GLU A 157 3.37 17.41 -9.70
CA GLU A 157 3.06 17.61 -11.11
C GLU A 157 2.68 16.28 -11.78
N GLN A 158 3.43 15.21 -11.52
CA GLN A 158 3.14 13.87 -12.06
C GLN A 158 1.80 13.33 -11.55
N PHE A 159 1.51 13.49 -10.26
CA PHE A 159 0.23 13.08 -9.67
C PHE A 159 -0.95 13.78 -10.34
N GLN A 160 -0.80 15.06 -10.68
CA GLN A 160 -1.83 15.86 -11.36
C GLN A 160 -1.97 15.53 -12.85
N THR A 161 -0.95 14.98 -13.51
CA THR A 161 -0.87 14.89 -14.98
C THR A 161 -0.66 13.47 -15.51
N THR A 162 0.59 13.00 -15.63
CA THR A 162 0.94 11.80 -16.38
C THR A 162 1.23 10.58 -15.52
N GLY A 163 1.42 10.75 -14.21
CA GLY A 163 1.87 9.72 -13.29
C GLY A 163 0.85 9.33 -12.23
N PHE A 164 -0.43 9.67 -12.37
CA PHE A 164 -1.46 9.45 -11.34
C PHE A 164 -1.41 8.04 -10.73
N ASP A 165 -1.47 6.98 -11.54
CA ASP A 165 -1.50 5.60 -11.04
C ASP A 165 -0.19 5.19 -10.36
N SER A 166 0.96 5.57 -10.90
CA SER A 166 2.27 5.33 -10.27
C SER A 166 2.39 6.04 -8.91
N ARG A 167 1.92 7.30 -8.82
CA ARG A 167 1.93 8.06 -7.57
C ARG A 167 0.93 7.51 -6.54
N ILE A 168 -0.22 7.00 -6.98
CA ILE A 168 -1.15 6.25 -6.10
C ILE A 168 -0.51 4.96 -5.59
N TRP A 169 0.25 4.26 -6.43
CA TRP A 169 0.99 3.06 -6.02
C TRP A 169 2.04 3.36 -4.97
N GLU A 170 2.82 4.43 -5.13
CA GLU A 170 3.80 4.88 -4.14
C GLU A 170 3.15 5.29 -2.81
N LEU A 171 2.03 6.02 -2.85
CA LEU A 171 1.27 6.37 -1.64
C LEU A 171 0.72 5.13 -0.92
N TYR A 172 0.30 4.11 -1.69
CA TYR A 172 -0.12 2.84 -1.14
C TYR A 172 1.04 2.14 -0.43
N LEU A 173 2.21 2.04 -1.08
CA LEU A 173 3.40 1.41 -0.51
C LEU A 173 3.88 2.14 0.75
N PHE A 174 3.88 3.48 0.72
CA PHE A 174 4.17 4.32 1.88
C PHE A 174 3.28 3.97 3.08
N SER A 175 1.98 3.81 2.83
CA SER A 175 1.00 3.46 3.87
C SER A 175 1.13 2.02 4.35
N LEU A 176 1.35 1.08 3.41
CA LEU A 176 1.58 -0.33 3.68
C LEU A 176 2.77 -0.52 4.62
N PHE A 177 3.92 0.06 4.29
CA PHE A 177 5.13 -0.12 5.09
C PHE A 177 5.04 0.60 6.43
N SER A 178 4.42 1.79 6.47
CA SER A 178 4.16 2.50 7.72
C SER A 178 3.24 1.70 8.65
N GLU A 179 2.15 1.11 8.12
CA GLU A 179 1.23 0.28 8.91
C GLU A 179 1.86 -1.05 9.34
N ALA A 180 2.71 -1.63 8.49
CA ALA A 180 3.52 -2.82 8.81
C ALA A 180 4.63 -2.55 9.85
N GLY A 181 4.76 -1.31 10.33
CA GLY A 181 5.68 -0.96 11.41
C GLY A 181 7.11 -0.68 10.95
N HIS A 182 7.28 -0.19 9.72
CA HIS A 182 8.57 0.25 9.20
C HIS A 182 8.67 1.77 9.14
N ALA A 183 9.80 2.31 9.58
CA ALA A 183 10.21 3.66 9.27
C ALA A 183 10.77 3.70 7.85
N ILE A 184 10.47 4.75 7.11
CA ILE A 184 10.96 4.96 5.75
C ILE A 184 12.01 6.07 5.80
N ASP A 185 13.23 5.75 5.39
CA ASP A 185 14.29 6.75 5.19
C ASP A 185 14.03 7.53 3.91
N LYS A 186 13.80 8.83 4.06
CA LYS A 186 13.46 9.77 2.98
C LYS A 186 14.68 10.55 2.47
N THR A 187 15.85 10.36 3.09
CA THR A 187 17.08 11.04 2.70
C THR A 187 17.69 10.49 1.40
N LYS A 188 17.22 9.31 0.96
CA LYS A 188 17.64 8.65 -0.27
C LYS A 188 16.45 8.60 -1.23
N ALA A 189 16.63 9.14 -2.43
CA ALA A 189 15.60 9.12 -3.46
C ALA A 189 15.54 7.78 -4.23
N VAL A 190 16.55 6.91 -4.07
CA VAL A 190 16.67 5.65 -4.83
C VAL A 190 17.23 4.54 -3.94
N PRO A 191 16.62 3.33 -3.92
CA PRO A 191 15.33 3.01 -4.53
C PRO A 191 14.18 3.74 -3.83
N ASP A 192 12.97 3.66 -4.38
CA ASP A 192 11.81 4.46 -3.92
C ASP A 192 11.56 4.37 -2.39
N PHE A 193 11.85 3.23 -1.75
CA PHE A 193 11.74 3.07 -0.31
C PHE A 193 12.95 2.36 0.32
N CYS A 194 13.46 2.92 1.40
CA CYS A 194 14.39 2.26 2.32
C CYS A 194 13.71 2.08 3.68
N CYS A 195 13.30 0.86 3.99
CA CYS A 195 12.50 0.52 5.16
C CYS A 195 13.38 -0.03 6.29
N THR A 196 13.14 0.44 7.51
CA THR A 196 13.78 -0.04 8.74
C THR A 196 12.71 -0.36 9.77
N GLY A 197 12.77 -1.55 10.35
CA GLY A 197 11.80 -1.99 11.34
C GLY A 197 12.31 -3.13 12.22
N LEU A 198 11.51 -3.51 13.21
CA LEU A 198 11.87 -4.60 14.12
C LEU A 198 11.94 -5.97 13.42
N ALA A 199 11.24 -6.11 12.30
CA ALA A 199 11.26 -7.29 11.44
C ALA A 199 12.46 -7.33 10.46
N GLY A 200 13.39 -6.38 10.59
CA GLY A 200 14.53 -6.23 9.70
C GLY A 200 14.34 -5.11 8.67
N ASP A 201 15.46 -4.77 8.04
CA ASP A 201 15.55 -3.75 7.01
C ASP A 201 15.34 -4.35 5.62
N PHE A 202 14.76 -3.59 4.71
CA PHE A 202 14.67 -3.95 3.29
C PHE A 202 14.48 -2.71 2.43
N CYS A 203 14.78 -2.83 1.14
CA CYS A 203 14.63 -1.76 0.17
C CYS A 203 13.62 -2.17 -0.90
N VAL A 204 12.84 -1.22 -1.41
CA VAL A 204 11.79 -1.48 -2.39
C VAL A 204 11.88 -0.49 -3.53
N GLU A 205 11.79 -1.00 -4.75
CA GLU A 205 11.58 -0.19 -5.96
C GLU A 205 10.17 -0.43 -6.50
N ALA A 206 9.42 0.64 -6.72
CA ALA A 206 8.09 0.62 -7.28
C ALA A 206 8.11 0.62 -8.81
N THR A 207 7.18 -0.11 -9.40
CA THR A 207 6.96 -0.09 -10.85
C THR A 207 5.51 -0.41 -11.20
N THR A 208 5.07 0.02 -12.37
CA THR A 208 3.71 -0.18 -12.84
C THR A 208 3.71 -0.80 -14.24
N VAL A 209 2.77 -1.72 -14.47
CA VAL A 209 2.42 -2.16 -15.81
C VAL A 209 1.43 -1.15 -16.38
N ASN A 210 1.88 -0.40 -17.38
CA ASN A 210 1.07 0.62 -18.04
C ASN A 210 0.47 0.10 -19.37
N PRO A 211 -0.57 0.77 -19.90
CA PRO A 211 -1.08 0.49 -21.23
C PRO A 211 0.04 0.51 -22.27
N SER A 212 0.04 -0.46 -23.17
CA SER A 212 1.03 -0.51 -24.25
C SER A 212 0.84 0.71 -25.17
N LYS A 213 1.92 1.30 -25.67
CA LYS A 213 1.87 2.38 -26.65
C LYS A 213 2.51 1.97 -27.97
N ASP A 214 1.93 2.40 -29.08
CA ASP A 214 2.52 2.23 -30.41
C ASP A 214 3.70 3.20 -30.63
N LYS A 215 4.36 3.12 -31.79
CA LYS A 215 5.48 4.03 -32.13
C LYS A 215 5.08 5.51 -32.21
N LYS A 216 3.78 5.80 -32.32
CA LYS A 216 3.21 7.15 -32.37
C LYS A 216 2.72 7.62 -30.99
N GLY A 217 2.83 6.78 -29.96
CA GLY A 217 2.40 7.06 -28.60
C GLY A 217 0.93 6.76 -28.31
N ASN A 218 0.17 6.20 -29.26
CA ASN A 218 -1.23 5.83 -29.05
C ASN A 218 -1.34 4.57 -28.20
N ILE A 219 -2.36 4.50 -27.36
CA ILE A 219 -2.64 3.29 -26.57
C ILE A 219 -3.02 2.15 -27.52
N VAL A 220 -2.31 1.04 -27.40
CA VAL A 220 -2.66 -0.22 -28.06
C VAL A 220 -3.67 -0.93 -27.16
N PRO A 221 -4.88 -1.23 -27.66
CA PRO A 221 -5.89 -1.92 -26.88
C PRO A 221 -5.39 -3.31 -26.47
N PRO A 222 -5.80 -3.82 -25.29
CA PRO A 222 -5.62 -5.22 -24.95
C PRO A 222 -6.33 -6.12 -25.97
N PRO A 223 -6.01 -7.42 -26.03
CA PRO A 223 -6.79 -8.37 -26.82
C PRO A 223 -8.25 -8.37 -26.34
N GLU A 224 -9.18 -8.51 -27.29
CA GLU A 224 -10.60 -8.72 -26.98
C GLU A 224 -10.78 -10.09 -26.32
N ILE A 225 -11.49 -10.10 -25.20
CA ILE A 225 -11.78 -11.30 -24.42
C ILE A 225 -13.29 -11.40 -24.30
N GLU A 226 -13.89 -12.21 -25.16
CA GLU A 226 -15.32 -12.43 -25.27
C GLU A 226 -15.72 -13.85 -24.81
N SER A 227 -14.76 -14.76 -24.69
CA SER A 227 -14.97 -16.13 -24.23
C SER A 227 -14.00 -16.55 -23.13
N GLU A 228 -14.37 -17.61 -22.40
CA GLU A 228 -13.52 -18.19 -21.37
C GLU A 228 -12.22 -18.76 -21.94
N ASP A 229 -12.25 -19.34 -23.15
CA ASP A 229 -11.05 -19.85 -23.83
C ASP A 229 -10.09 -18.72 -24.21
N GLN A 230 -10.61 -17.59 -24.69
CA GLN A 230 -9.79 -16.40 -24.96
C GLN A 230 -9.19 -15.84 -23.67
N PHE A 231 -9.96 -15.84 -22.57
CA PHE A 231 -9.45 -15.42 -21.26
C PHE A 231 -8.33 -16.33 -20.78
N ARG A 232 -8.51 -17.66 -20.88
CA ARG A 232 -7.48 -18.66 -20.52
C ARG A 232 -6.22 -18.47 -21.36
N ALA A 233 -6.35 -18.25 -22.67
CA ALA A 233 -5.23 -17.98 -23.55
C ALA A 233 -4.49 -16.69 -23.17
N ALA A 234 -5.23 -15.61 -22.87
CA ALA A 234 -4.64 -14.35 -22.42
C ALA A 234 -3.94 -14.48 -21.06
N LEU A 235 -4.54 -15.23 -20.12
CA LEU A 235 -3.95 -15.52 -18.81
C LEU A 235 -2.64 -16.27 -18.91
N ARG A 236 -2.56 -17.24 -19.83
CA ARG A 236 -1.37 -18.08 -19.96
C ARG A 236 -0.21 -17.39 -20.68
N ASP A 237 -0.48 -16.49 -21.63
CA ASP A 237 0.56 -15.92 -22.49
C ASP A 237 0.58 -14.38 -22.53
N TYR A 238 -0.56 -13.71 -22.67
CA TYR A 238 -0.60 -12.24 -22.84
C TYR A 238 -0.26 -11.49 -21.54
N PHE A 239 -0.91 -11.82 -20.41
CA PHE A 239 -0.69 -11.10 -19.14
C PHE A 239 0.72 -11.31 -18.57
N PRO A 240 1.32 -12.51 -18.58
CA PRO A 240 2.73 -12.71 -18.18
C PRO A 240 3.70 -11.79 -18.93
N ILE A 241 3.51 -11.62 -20.24
CA ILE A 241 4.32 -10.75 -21.11
C ILE A 241 4.28 -9.28 -20.68
N LYS A 242 3.19 -8.85 -20.03
CA LYS A 242 3.02 -7.46 -19.57
C LYS A 242 3.88 -7.15 -18.35
N PHE A 243 4.09 -8.11 -17.45
CA PHE A 243 4.97 -7.95 -16.28
C PHE A 243 6.45 -7.96 -16.63
N ALA A 244 6.83 -8.67 -17.70
CA ALA A 244 8.22 -8.88 -18.06
C ALA A 244 9.01 -7.62 -18.37
N GLY A 245 8.40 -6.66 -19.08
CA GLY A 245 9.05 -5.40 -19.44
C GLY A 245 9.47 -4.61 -18.19
N PRO A 246 8.52 -4.20 -17.34
CA PRO A 246 8.81 -3.47 -16.10
C PRO A 246 9.80 -4.19 -15.18
N LEU A 247 9.61 -5.50 -14.92
CA LEU A 247 10.48 -6.24 -14.00
C LEU A 247 11.91 -6.38 -14.52
N THR A 248 12.09 -6.72 -15.80
CA THR A 248 13.44 -6.83 -16.37
C THR A 248 14.12 -5.48 -16.54
N GLU A 249 13.37 -4.40 -16.78
CA GLU A 249 13.91 -3.04 -16.77
C GLU A 249 14.45 -2.66 -15.39
N LYS A 250 13.70 -2.93 -14.32
CA LYS A 250 14.15 -2.66 -12.95
C LYS A 250 15.32 -3.56 -12.53
N LEU A 251 15.33 -4.83 -12.95
CA LEU A 251 16.47 -5.74 -12.73
C LEU A 251 17.77 -5.16 -13.31
N ARG A 252 17.72 -4.62 -14.55
CA ARG A 252 18.90 -4.02 -15.21
C ARG A 252 19.45 -2.78 -14.51
N LYS A 253 18.68 -2.12 -13.64
CA LYS A 253 19.14 -0.94 -12.89
C LYS A 253 20.12 -1.29 -11.78
N ARG A 254 20.19 -2.57 -11.35
CA ARG A 254 21.15 -3.07 -10.37
C ARG A 254 21.17 -2.27 -9.05
N TYR A 255 19.99 -1.88 -8.55
CA TYR A 255 19.86 -1.06 -7.34
C TYR A 255 20.49 -1.69 -6.09
N TRP A 256 20.63 -3.01 -6.04
CA TRP A 256 21.34 -3.72 -4.96
C TRP A 256 22.83 -3.35 -4.86
N GLN A 257 23.41 -2.74 -5.89
CA GLN A 257 24.79 -2.24 -5.86
C GLN A 257 24.93 -0.91 -5.13
N LEU A 258 23.82 -0.20 -4.87
CA LEU A 258 23.83 1.07 -4.15
C LEU A 258 24.20 0.86 -2.67
N GLN A 259 24.99 1.78 -2.12
CA GLN A 259 25.49 1.69 -0.74
C GLN A 259 24.38 1.54 0.31
N ASN A 260 23.23 2.19 0.11
CA ASN A 260 22.08 2.11 1.01
C ASN A 260 21.28 0.80 0.93
N VAL A 261 21.54 -0.02 -0.10
CA VAL A 261 20.83 -1.29 -0.38
C VAL A 261 21.71 -2.52 -0.13
N GLN A 262 23.04 -2.40 -0.29
CA GLN A 262 23.98 -3.51 -0.10
C GLN A 262 23.76 -4.26 1.23
N GLY A 263 23.73 -5.60 1.15
CA GLY A 263 23.53 -6.46 2.32
C GLY A 263 22.09 -6.57 2.81
N LYS A 264 21.12 -5.90 2.17
CA LYS A 264 19.71 -5.92 2.54
C LYS A 264 18.86 -6.65 1.50
N PRO A 265 17.71 -7.21 1.90
CA PRO A 265 16.69 -7.64 0.96
C PRO A 265 16.25 -6.50 0.04
N PHE A 266 16.16 -6.77 -1.26
CA PHE A 266 15.71 -5.82 -2.28
C PHE A 266 14.46 -6.37 -2.99
N VAL A 267 13.37 -5.61 -2.91
CA VAL A 267 12.04 -6.03 -3.33
C VAL A 267 11.58 -5.19 -4.53
N LEU A 268 10.97 -5.84 -5.53
CA LEU A 268 10.26 -5.13 -6.60
C LEU A 268 8.77 -5.10 -6.29
N ALA A 269 8.20 -3.90 -6.20
CA ALA A 269 6.78 -3.70 -5.96
C ALA A 269 6.08 -3.34 -7.26
N ILE A 270 5.34 -4.28 -7.84
CA ILE A 270 4.69 -4.13 -9.13
C ILE A 270 3.16 -4.04 -8.98
N GLN A 271 2.56 -3.10 -9.69
CA GLN A 271 1.10 -2.99 -9.80
C GLN A 271 0.66 -2.92 -11.26
N ASP A 272 -0.49 -3.53 -11.57
CA ASP A 272 -1.03 -3.57 -12.91
C ASP A 272 -2.16 -2.55 -13.13
N PHE A 273 -1.89 -1.56 -13.98
CA PHE A 273 -2.82 -0.50 -14.40
C PHE A 273 -3.06 -0.51 -15.92
N HIS A 274 -2.72 -1.60 -16.63
CA HIS A 274 -2.78 -1.58 -18.10
C HIS A 274 -4.20 -1.54 -18.67
N THR A 275 -5.19 -1.96 -17.89
CA THR A 275 -6.63 -1.88 -18.19
C THR A 275 -7.43 -1.66 -16.90
N PRO A 276 -8.69 -1.17 -16.98
CA PRO A 276 -9.57 -1.14 -15.83
C PRO A 276 -9.71 -2.52 -15.18
N ALA A 277 -9.51 -2.59 -13.86
CA ALA A 277 -9.51 -3.83 -13.08
C ALA A 277 -8.48 -4.89 -13.50
N ALA A 278 -7.42 -4.51 -14.24
CA ALA A 278 -6.36 -5.42 -14.70
C ALA A 278 -5.81 -6.31 -13.57
N MET A 279 -5.49 -5.70 -12.43
CA MET A 279 -4.93 -6.39 -11.27
C MET A 279 -5.78 -7.56 -10.74
N THR A 280 -7.09 -7.51 -10.96
CA THR A 280 -8.03 -8.57 -10.58
C THR A 280 -7.96 -9.78 -11.52
N LEU A 281 -7.54 -9.55 -12.77
CA LEU A 281 -7.48 -10.54 -13.84
C LEU A 281 -6.07 -11.12 -14.01
N THR A 282 -5.03 -10.33 -13.69
CA THR A 282 -3.63 -10.67 -13.95
C THR A 282 -2.90 -11.28 -12.75
N ARG A 283 -3.53 -11.33 -11.57
CA ARG A 283 -2.96 -11.91 -10.35
C ARG A 283 -2.33 -13.29 -10.59
N ASP A 284 -3.07 -14.20 -11.23
CA ASP A 284 -2.63 -15.58 -11.41
C ASP A 284 -1.61 -15.75 -12.55
N ALA A 285 -1.47 -14.75 -13.43
CA ALA A 285 -0.45 -14.71 -14.47
C ALA A 285 0.95 -14.34 -13.96
N LEU A 286 1.02 -13.52 -12.90
CA LEU A 286 2.29 -13.09 -12.32
C LEU A 286 3.15 -14.25 -11.77
N PRO A 287 2.65 -15.16 -10.91
CA PRO A 287 3.46 -16.28 -10.42
C PRO A 287 3.95 -17.19 -11.55
N ALA A 288 3.15 -17.37 -12.62
CA ALA A 288 3.56 -18.14 -13.79
C ALA A 288 4.79 -17.52 -14.48
N TYR A 289 4.83 -16.20 -14.62
CA TYR A 289 6.00 -15.49 -15.11
C TYR A 289 7.20 -15.54 -14.15
N LEU A 290 6.95 -15.35 -12.86
CA LEU A 290 8.00 -15.23 -11.86
C LEU A 290 8.77 -16.53 -11.65
N TYR A 291 8.05 -17.64 -11.54
CA TYR A 291 8.61 -18.96 -11.26
C TYR A 291 8.80 -19.84 -12.51
N GLY A 292 8.17 -19.49 -13.63
CA GLY A 292 8.19 -20.30 -14.85
C GLY A 292 7.47 -21.63 -14.70
N VAL A 293 6.42 -21.66 -13.87
CA VAL A 293 5.59 -22.85 -13.64
C VAL A 293 4.12 -22.48 -13.55
N ARG A 294 3.23 -23.38 -13.96
CA ARG A 294 1.79 -23.27 -13.71
C ARG A 294 1.16 -24.63 -13.45
N PRO A 295 -0.02 -24.71 -12.80
CA PRO A 295 -0.76 -25.96 -12.71
C PRO A 295 -1.09 -26.53 -14.10
N LEU A 296 -1.02 -27.86 -14.24
CA LEU A 296 -1.52 -28.55 -15.43
C LEU A 296 -3.04 -28.45 -15.51
N GLU A 297 -3.58 -28.20 -16.71
CA GLU A 297 -5.03 -28.23 -16.95
C GLU A 297 -5.63 -29.62 -16.68
N THR A 298 -4.87 -30.67 -16.94
CA THR A 298 -5.23 -32.06 -16.64
C THR A 298 -4.09 -32.70 -15.82
N PRO A 299 -4.14 -32.60 -14.48
CA PRO A 299 -3.11 -33.18 -13.63
C PRO A 299 -3.11 -34.71 -13.72
N THR A 300 -1.93 -35.31 -13.58
CA THR A 300 -1.78 -36.77 -13.46
C THR A 300 -1.14 -37.11 -12.12
N PRO A 301 -1.37 -38.29 -11.54
CA PRO A 301 -0.75 -38.66 -10.27
C PRO A 301 0.79 -38.53 -10.34
N GLY A 302 1.35 -37.62 -9.54
CA GLY A 302 2.79 -37.35 -9.52
C GLY A 302 3.28 -36.29 -10.51
N ASN A 303 2.41 -35.72 -11.35
CA ASN A 303 2.73 -34.58 -12.19
C ASN A 303 1.54 -33.59 -12.23
N PHE A 304 1.71 -32.49 -11.51
CA PHE A 304 0.69 -31.45 -11.31
C PHE A 304 1.06 -30.11 -11.96
N ILE A 305 2.29 -29.97 -12.46
CA ILE A 305 2.90 -28.69 -12.83
C ILE A 305 3.47 -28.75 -14.24
N GLU A 306 3.19 -27.72 -15.03
CA GLU A 306 3.81 -27.44 -16.31
C GLU A 306 4.96 -26.43 -16.13
N ARG A 307 6.14 -26.74 -16.68
CA ARG A 307 7.26 -25.78 -16.77
C ARG A 307 7.12 -24.93 -18.02
N ILE A 308 7.31 -23.63 -17.86
CA ILE A 308 7.16 -22.64 -18.92
C ILE A 308 8.54 -22.09 -19.26
N GLU A 309 9.00 -22.30 -20.48
CA GLU A 309 10.25 -21.70 -20.95
C GLU A 309 10.02 -20.27 -21.46
N ASN A 310 8.94 -20.08 -22.24
CA ASN A 310 8.61 -18.82 -22.87
C ASN A 310 7.09 -18.59 -22.86
N HIS A 311 6.69 -17.33 -22.75
CA HIS A 311 5.34 -16.87 -23.06
C HIS A 311 5.34 -16.24 -24.45
N GLN A 312 4.32 -16.53 -25.25
CA GLN A 312 4.24 -16.02 -26.62
C GLN A 312 2.85 -15.45 -26.94
N TRP A 313 2.82 -14.20 -27.38
CA TRP A 313 1.60 -13.56 -27.89
C TRP A 313 1.89 -12.84 -29.21
N GLY A 314 1.26 -13.31 -30.28
CA GLY A 314 1.58 -12.87 -31.65
C GLY A 314 3.07 -13.07 -31.95
N LYS A 315 3.77 -11.97 -32.26
CA LYS A 315 5.22 -11.96 -32.56
C LYS A 315 6.10 -11.76 -31.32
N LYS A 316 5.52 -11.44 -30.16
CA LYS A 316 6.28 -11.15 -28.95
C LYS A 316 6.52 -12.45 -28.18
N ILE A 317 7.79 -12.75 -27.94
CA ILE A 317 8.23 -13.90 -27.14
C ILE A 317 9.02 -13.36 -25.96
N VAL A 318 8.73 -13.87 -24.76
CA VAL A 318 9.40 -13.48 -23.53
C VAL A 318 9.79 -14.74 -22.77
N LYS A 319 11.05 -14.83 -22.34
CA LYS A 319 11.54 -15.89 -21.46
C LYS A 319 10.83 -15.81 -20.10
N SER A 320 10.25 -16.92 -19.66
CA SER A 320 9.63 -17.04 -18.34
C SER A 320 10.68 -17.28 -17.24
N ASN A 321 10.23 -17.54 -16.02
CA ASN A 321 11.08 -17.74 -14.84
C ASN A 321 11.96 -16.52 -14.56
N PHE A 322 11.33 -15.38 -14.26
CA PHE A 322 12.04 -14.14 -13.89
C PHE A 322 13.09 -14.37 -12.79
N PHE A 323 12.77 -15.13 -11.75
CA PHE A 323 13.70 -15.44 -10.66
C PHE A 323 14.88 -16.33 -11.10
N GLY A 324 14.75 -17.01 -12.24
CA GLY A 324 15.80 -17.79 -12.87
C GLY A 324 16.73 -16.98 -13.78
N LEU A 325 16.46 -15.69 -14.05
CA LEU A 325 17.30 -14.85 -14.89
C LEU A 325 18.65 -14.54 -14.20
N ASP A 326 19.62 -14.11 -15.00
CA ASP A 326 20.91 -13.63 -14.47
C ASP A 326 20.70 -12.39 -13.61
N ASP A 327 21.50 -12.25 -12.56
CA ASP A 327 21.39 -11.23 -11.51
C ASP A 327 20.11 -11.29 -10.66
N ALA A 328 19.12 -12.12 -10.99
CA ALA A 328 17.85 -12.16 -10.28
C ALA A 328 17.99 -12.63 -8.82
N GLU A 329 19.06 -13.36 -8.46
CA GLU A 329 19.42 -13.67 -7.06
C GLU A 329 19.58 -12.44 -6.16
N ASN A 330 19.72 -11.24 -6.73
CA ASN A 330 19.76 -9.98 -5.98
C ASN A 330 18.36 -9.38 -5.71
N ILE A 331 17.30 -9.97 -6.29
CA ILE A 331 15.91 -9.63 -5.98
C ILE A 331 15.39 -10.63 -4.96
N SER A 332 14.97 -10.15 -3.80
CA SER A 332 14.52 -10.98 -2.68
C SER A 332 13.10 -11.48 -2.87
N ALA A 333 12.23 -10.62 -3.36
CA ALA A 333 10.82 -10.92 -3.60
C ALA A 333 10.22 -9.93 -4.62
N VAL A 334 9.10 -10.33 -5.19
CA VAL A 334 8.20 -9.42 -5.93
C VAL A 334 6.90 -9.32 -5.15
N ILE A 335 6.41 -8.10 -4.92
CA ILE A 335 5.13 -7.86 -4.24
C ILE A 335 4.11 -7.23 -5.18
N PHE A 336 2.84 -7.62 -5.00
CA PHE A 336 1.72 -7.22 -5.84
C PHE A 336 0.44 -7.15 -5.00
N ASN A 337 -0.50 -6.25 -5.31
CA ASN A 337 -1.79 -6.21 -4.61
C ASN A 337 -2.97 -6.06 -5.59
N SER A 338 -3.88 -7.02 -5.58
CA SER A 338 -5.06 -7.10 -6.45
C SER A 338 -6.11 -5.99 -6.23
N SER A 339 -5.92 -5.13 -5.22
CA SER A 339 -6.91 -4.14 -4.80
C SER A 339 -6.35 -2.74 -4.53
N ALA A 340 -5.03 -2.55 -4.63
CA ALA A 340 -4.33 -1.32 -4.29
C ALA A 340 -4.42 -0.25 -5.40
N THR A 341 -5.64 0.21 -5.67
CA THR A 341 -5.95 1.36 -6.53
C THR A 341 -6.58 2.47 -5.69
N ILE A 342 -6.97 3.59 -6.31
CA ILE A 342 -7.70 4.68 -5.64
C ILE A 342 -8.95 4.20 -4.89
N SER A 343 -9.57 3.11 -5.35
CA SER A 343 -10.71 2.49 -4.67
C SER A 343 -10.38 2.03 -3.25
N LYS A 344 -9.15 1.58 -2.97
CA LYS A 344 -8.72 1.19 -1.61
C LYS A 344 -8.62 2.39 -0.69
N PHE A 345 -8.07 3.50 -1.17
CA PHE A 345 -8.07 4.76 -0.43
C PHE A 345 -9.50 5.22 -0.13
N ASN A 346 -10.44 5.03 -1.07
CA ASN A 346 -11.82 5.41 -0.86
C ASN A 346 -12.49 4.57 0.24
N ARG A 347 -12.24 3.26 0.26
CA ARG A 347 -12.77 2.36 1.31
C ARG A 347 -12.17 2.68 2.68
N ILE A 348 -10.84 2.69 2.80
CA ILE A 348 -10.16 2.96 4.08
C ILE A 348 -10.47 4.38 4.57
N GLY A 349 -10.53 5.36 3.67
CA GLY A 349 -10.95 6.72 3.97
C GLY A 349 -12.35 6.77 4.57
N LEU A 350 -13.32 6.08 3.96
CA LEU A 350 -14.69 6.04 4.46
C LEU A 350 -14.78 5.34 5.83
N GLN A 351 -14.05 4.25 6.05
CA GLN A 351 -13.99 3.57 7.36
C GLN A 351 -13.31 4.41 8.45
N ALA A 352 -12.41 5.32 8.07
CA ALA A 352 -11.79 6.30 8.96
C ALA A 352 -12.70 7.53 9.23
N GLY A 353 -13.92 7.55 8.70
CA GLY A 353 -14.87 8.65 8.85
C GLY A 353 -14.46 9.90 8.04
N PHE A 354 -13.82 9.71 6.88
CA PHE A 354 -13.54 10.77 5.93
C PHE A 354 -14.55 10.84 4.80
N GLY A 355 -14.60 12.01 4.15
CA GLY A 355 -15.44 12.26 2.98
C GLY A 355 -16.84 12.75 3.35
N SER A 356 -17.69 12.81 2.32
CA SER A 356 -19.09 13.22 2.46
C SER A 356 -19.93 12.13 3.12
N ASN A 357 -20.86 12.54 4.00
CA ASN A 357 -21.87 11.65 4.58
C ASN A 357 -22.85 11.10 3.54
N ARG A 358 -22.88 11.66 2.32
CA ARG A 358 -23.69 11.18 1.18
C ARG A 358 -23.01 10.06 0.41
N THR A 359 -21.71 9.87 0.57
CA THR A 359 -20.95 8.83 -0.13
C THR A 359 -21.21 7.47 0.52
N LYS A 360 -21.75 6.52 -0.26
CA LYS A 360 -21.89 5.12 0.12
C LYS A 360 -21.06 4.26 -0.81
N ILE A 361 -20.39 3.26 -0.26
CA ILE A 361 -19.54 2.34 -1.04
C ILE A 361 -19.99 0.92 -0.76
N LEU A 362 -20.47 0.22 -1.79
CA LEU A 362 -20.66 -1.23 -1.77
C LEU A 362 -19.36 -1.90 -2.25
N ARG A 363 -18.71 -2.70 -1.40
CA ARG A 363 -17.56 -3.52 -1.78
C ARG A 363 -18.02 -4.94 -2.03
N TYR A 364 -17.59 -5.55 -3.13
CA TYR A 364 -17.92 -6.94 -3.46
C TYR A 364 -16.79 -7.62 -4.25
N GLY A 365 -16.76 -8.95 -4.23
CA GLY A 365 -15.76 -9.73 -4.95
C GLY A 365 -15.60 -11.14 -4.40
N THR A 366 -14.40 -11.68 -4.51
CA THR A 366 -14.04 -13.02 -4.02
C THR A 366 -12.80 -12.95 -3.14
N ALA A 367 -12.76 -13.79 -2.11
CA ALA A 367 -11.65 -13.87 -1.17
C ALA A 367 -11.35 -15.34 -0.85
N TYR A 368 -10.07 -15.65 -0.65
CA TYR A 368 -9.71 -16.83 0.11
C TYR A 368 -10.12 -16.63 1.55
N LYS A 369 -10.71 -17.68 2.12
CA LYS A 369 -11.07 -17.73 3.52
C LYS A 369 -10.61 -19.05 4.12
N LYS A 370 -9.92 -18.97 5.25
CA LYS A 370 -9.51 -20.14 6.03
C LYS A 370 -10.50 -20.35 7.16
N ARG A 371 -11.15 -21.52 7.22
CA ARG A 371 -12.04 -21.92 8.32
C ARG A 371 -11.72 -23.34 8.75
N ASN A 372 -11.32 -23.52 10.02
CA ASN A 372 -10.95 -24.82 10.59
C ASN A 372 -9.96 -25.58 9.70
N GLU A 373 -8.87 -24.93 9.30
CA GLU A 373 -7.82 -25.45 8.40
C GLU A 373 -8.24 -25.72 6.94
N MET A 374 -9.52 -25.68 6.61
CA MET A 374 -9.99 -25.73 5.22
C MET A 374 -9.94 -24.35 4.56
N GLN A 375 -9.50 -24.32 3.31
CA GLN A 375 -9.47 -23.12 2.49
C GLN A 375 -10.59 -23.19 1.44
N SER A 376 -11.33 -22.10 1.30
CA SER A 376 -12.35 -21.93 0.27
C SER A 376 -12.24 -20.55 -0.38
N ILE A 377 -12.70 -20.46 -1.62
CA ILE A 377 -12.96 -19.16 -2.26
C ILE A 377 -14.43 -18.84 -1.99
N GLU A 378 -14.67 -17.69 -1.35
CA GLU A 378 -16.03 -17.22 -1.03
C GLU A 378 -16.31 -15.89 -1.72
N HIS A 379 -17.55 -15.72 -2.19
CA HIS A 379 -18.06 -14.41 -2.61
C HIS A 379 -18.38 -13.56 -1.39
N TYR A 380 -18.11 -12.26 -1.47
CA TYR A 380 -18.50 -11.30 -0.44
C TYR A 380 -19.14 -10.06 -1.06
N SER A 381 -20.02 -9.41 -0.31
CA SER A 381 -20.65 -8.13 -0.65
C SER A 381 -21.11 -7.44 0.61
N TYR A 382 -20.67 -6.21 0.85
CA TYR A 382 -21.07 -5.42 2.03
C TYR A 382 -20.86 -3.92 1.81
N TYR A 383 -21.64 -3.09 2.52
CA TYR A 383 -21.40 -1.66 2.56
C TYR A 383 -20.24 -1.31 3.48
N VAL A 384 -19.34 -0.46 3.00
CA VAL A 384 -18.23 0.07 3.78
C VAL A 384 -18.74 1.17 4.71
N SER A 385 -18.39 1.10 5.99
CA SER A 385 -18.76 2.07 7.02
C SER A 385 -17.71 2.08 8.13
N GLU A 386 -17.77 3.06 9.04
CA GLU A 386 -16.92 3.08 10.25
C GLU A 386 -17.16 1.86 11.18
N SER A 387 -18.31 1.19 11.03
CA SER A 387 -18.68 0.00 11.81
C SER A 387 -18.38 -1.34 11.11
N SER A 388 -17.97 -1.32 9.85
CA SER A 388 -17.60 -2.55 9.13
C SER A 388 -16.22 -3.05 9.57
N ALA A 389 -15.88 -4.29 9.19
CA ALA A 389 -14.56 -4.86 9.49
C ALA A 389 -13.45 -3.97 8.91
N THR A 390 -12.50 -3.55 9.75
CA THR A 390 -11.43 -2.61 9.40
C THR A 390 -10.50 -3.21 8.35
N GLU A 391 -10.49 -2.63 7.14
CA GLU A 391 -9.54 -2.99 6.10
C GLU A 391 -8.14 -2.43 6.42
N GLN A 392 -7.14 -3.30 6.45
CA GLN A 392 -5.72 -2.95 6.54
C GLN A 392 -5.12 -2.70 5.14
N TRP A 393 -4.06 -1.90 5.05
CA TRP A 393 -3.32 -1.65 3.82
C TRP A 393 -2.69 -2.93 3.24
N VAL A 394 -2.30 -3.88 4.09
CA VAL A 394 -1.74 -5.19 3.68
C VAL A 394 -2.77 -6.13 3.04
N GLU A 395 -4.07 -5.93 3.26
CA GLU A 395 -5.09 -6.83 2.70
C GLU A 395 -5.03 -6.91 1.16
N GLY A 396 -4.97 -8.14 0.64
CA GLY A 396 -4.83 -8.42 -0.80
C GLY A 396 -3.40 -8.34 -1.32
N LEU A 397 -2.39 -8.18 -0.45
CA LEU A 397 -0.98 -8.19 -0.85
C LEU A 397 -0.47 -9.62 -0.99
N ASP A 398 0.08 -9.94 -2.16
CA ASP A 398 0.82 -11.16 -2.45
C ASP A 398 2.34 -10.86 -2.45
N VAL A 399 3.11 -11.72 -1.79
CA VAL A 399 4.58 -11.68 -1.72
C VAL A 399 5.12 -12.96 -2.34
N PHE A 400 5.71 -12.84 -3.53
CA PHE A 400 6.34 -13.94 -4.24
C PHE A 400 7.83 -13.96 -3.91
N HIS A 401 8.27 -14.93 -3.13
CA HIS A 401 9.66 -15.02 -2.66
C HIS A 401 10.56 -15.63 -3.72
N ASN A 402 11.71 -15.01 -3.96
CA ASN A 402 12.70 -15.57 -4.87
C ASN A 402 13.44 -16.74 -4.19
N PRO A 403 13.35 -17.98 -4.71
CA PRO A 403 14.07 -19.13 -4.14
C PRO A 403 15.60 -19.02 -4.24
N ARG A 404 16.12 -18.11 -5.08
CA ARG A 404 17.55 -17.85 -5.28
C ARG A 404 18.05 -16.60 -4.55
N ALA A 405 17.23 -15.95 -3.72
CA ALA A 405 17.61 -14.69 -3.10
C ALA A 405 18.89 -14.80 -2.25
N THR A 406 19.88 -13.96 -2.53
CA THR A 406 21.10 -13.82 -1.71
C THR A 406 20.77 -13.24 -0.33
N HIS A 407 19.81 -12.33 -0.29
CA HIS A 407 19.27 -11.74 0.93
C HIS A 407 17.75 -11.95 0.95
N PRO A 408 17.23 -13.08 1.43
CA PRO A 408 15.79 -13.37 1.38
C PRO A 408 14.99 -12.37 2.23
N LEU A 409 13.80 -12.00 1.75
CA LEU A 409 12.90 -11.14 2.52
C LEU A 409 12.26 -11.99 3.63
N PRO A 410 12.41 -11.61 4.92
CA PRO A 410 11.74 -12.34 5.98
C PRO A 410 10.22 -12.22 5.87
N MET A 411 9.50 -13.34 6.05
CA MET A 411 8.02 -13.37 6.02
C MET A 411 7.40 -12.32 6.96
N HIS A 412 7.98 -12.16 8.15
CA HIS A 412 7.49 -11.24 9.17
C HIS A 412 7.71 -9.75 8.84
N ALA A 413 8.42 -9.41 7.75
CA ALA A 413 8.50 -8.03 7.26
C ALA A 413 7.13 -7.50 6.78
N LEU A 414 6.24 -8.38 6.31
CA LEU A 414 4.94 -8.01 5.76
C LEU A 414 3.83 -8.94 6.29
N LEU A 415 3.66 -8.98 7.61
CA LEU A 415 2.62 -9.78 8.25
C LEU A 415 1.21 -9.40 7.74
N GLY A 416 0.38 -10.42 7.51
CA GLY A 416 -0.97 -10.25 6.95
C GLY A 416 -1.03 -10.32 5.43
N ALA A 417 0.11 -10.39 4.75
CA ALA A 417 0.17 -10.69 3.32
C ALA A 417 0.01 -12.20 3.05
N SER A 418 -0.33 -12.55 1.81
CA SER A 418 -0.16 -13.90 1.28
C SER A 418 1.31 -14.08 0.87
N HIS A 419 1.98 -15.12 1.35
CA HIS A 419 3.36 -15.41 0.96
C HIS A 419 3.45 -16.69 0.14
N HIS A 420 4.14 -16.62 -1.00
CA HIS A 420 4.28 -17.72 -1.95
C HIS A 420 5.74 -18.13 -2.09
N TYR A 421 6.01 -19.44 -2.02
CA TYR A 421 7.34 -20.03 -2.15
C TYR A 421 7.33 -21.15 -3.19
N LEU A 422 8.28 -21.15 -4.11
CA LEU A 422 8.51 -22.27 -5.01
C LEU A 422 9.24 -23.39 -4.26
N LYS A 423 8.65 -24.58 -4.21
CA LYS A 423 9.23 -25.79 -3.62
C LYS A 423 10.11 -26.51 -4.63
N GLU A 424 10.99 -27.40 -4.16
CA GLU A 424 11.91 -28.17 -5.01
C GLU A 424 11.18 -29.04 -6.05
N ASN A 425 9.99 -29.53 -5.72
CA ASN A 425 9.13 -30.30 -6.63
C ASN A 425 8.44 -29.44 -7.71
N GLY A 426 8.62 -28.12 -7.70
CA GLY A 426 8.02 -27.18 -8.64
C GLY A 426 6.64 -26.66 -8.24
N GLU A 427 6.09 -27.13 -7.12
CA GLU A 427 4.81 -26.62 -6.59
C GLU A 427 5.01 -25.27 -5.88
N ILE A 428 3.96 -24.45 -5.88
CA ILE A 428 3.94 -23.17 -5.16
C ILE A 428 3.20 -23.37 -3.83
N GLU A 429 3.95 -23.32 -2.74
CA GLU A 429 3.39 -23.33 -1.39
C GLU A 429 2.96 -21.91 -1.00
N SER A 430 1.74 -21.76 -0.52
CA SER A 430 1.15 -20.46 -0.19
C SER A 430 0.72 -20.39 1.27
N TRP A 431 1.18 -19.34 1.96
CA TRP A 431 0.82 -19.01 3.33
C TRP A 431 -0.19 -17.86 3.30
N LEU A 432 -1.46 -18.20 3.46
CA LEU A 432 -2.56 -17.24 3.37
C LEU A 432 -3.00 -16.75 4.76
N PRO A 433 -3.38 -15.47 4.91
CA PRO A 433 -4.09 -15.00 6.09
C PRO A 433 -5.50 -15.60 6.14
N GLU A 434 -6.20 -15.43 7.27
CA GLU A 434 -7.57 -15.97 7.43
C GLU A 434 -8.56 -15.44 6.38
N TRP A 435 -8.35 -14.21 5.93
CA TRP A 435 -9.12 -13.55 4.89
C TRP A 435 -8.18 -12.83 3.92
N HIS A 436 -8.26 -13.17 2.63
CA HIS A 436 -7.41 -12.59 1.59
C HIS A 436 -8.24 -12.28 0.33
N PRO A 437 -8.54 -11.01 0.02
CA PRO A 437 -9.32 -10.65 -1.14
C PRO A 437 -8.48 -10.87 -2.41
N ILE A 438 -8.95 -11.71 -3.31
CA ILE A 438 -8.31 -11.97 -4.61
C ILE A 438 -8.94 -11.13 -5.72
N GLN A 439 -10.23 -10.81 -5.59
CA GLN A 439 -10.93 -9.88 -6.45
C GLN A 439 -11.72 -8.90 -5.59
N SER A 440 -11.61 -7.59 -5.86
CA SER A 440 -12.28 -6.57 -5.07
C SER A 440 -12.74 -5.42 -5.95
N PHE A 441 -14.05 -5.27 -6.06
CA PHE A 441 -14.72 -4.20 -6.79
C PHE A 441 -15.46 -3.28 -5.82
N ILE A 442 -15.75 -2.06 -6.28
CA ILE A 442 -16.62 -1.14 -5.56
C ILE A 442 -17.68 -0.55 -6.48
N ARG A 443 -18.87 -0.32 -5.93
CA ARG A 443 -19.87 0.59 -6.49
C ARG A 443 -20.00 1.79 -5.57
N ILE A 444 -19.84 2.99 -6.12
CA ILE A 444 -19.97 4.25 -5.40
C ILE A 444 -21.36 4.83 -5.67
N GLU A 445 -22.05 5.23 -4.61
CA GLU A 445 -23.34 5.90 -4.64
C GLU A 445 -23.23 7.23 -3.90
N VAL A 446 -23.89 8.26 -4.42
CA VAL A 446 -24.01 9.58 -3.76
C VAL A 446 -25.49 9.88 -3.65
N GLY A 447 -26.00 10.01 -2.41
CA GLY A 447 -27.42 10.20 -2.17
C GLY A 447 -27.76 10.79 -0.81
#